data_AF-A0A062V5Y0-F1
#
_entry.id   AF-A0A062V5Y0-F1
#
_cell.length_a   1.000
_cell.length_b   1.000
_cell.length_c   1.000
_cell.angle_alpha   90.00
_cell.angle_beta   90.00
_cell.angle_gamma   90.00
#
_symmetry.space_group_name_H-M   'P 1'
#
loop_
_entity.id
_entity.type
_entity.pdbx_description
1 polymer ?
#
loop_
_entity_poly.entity_id
_entity_poly.type
_entity_poly.pdbx_seq_one_letter_code
_entity_poly.pdbx_strand_id
1 'polypeptide(L)'
;MIIDFSLFLSGILGFLVLYIVLIRLSARMGEGMGLPRYYLLYYVAILALILTIPAGWSIHYAKEESLEDVLFTLLIIGNAIVIAASFKYWWWLKDEFW
;
A
#
# COMPACT_ATOMS: atom_id res chain seq x y z
N MET A 1 -4.60 0.58 -25.23
CA MET A 1 -5.68 -0.22 -24.59
C MET A 1 -5.10 -1.35 -23.75
N ILE A 2 -4.72 -2.54 -24.23
CA ILE A 2 -4.28 -3.62 -23.31
C ILE A 2 -2.96 -3.32 -22.58
N ILE A 3 -2.06 -2.57 -23.23
CA ILE A 3 -0.74 -2.19 -22.70
C ILE A 3 -0.89 -1.28 -21.49
N ASP A 4 -1.77 -0.28 -21.55
CA ASP A 4 -1.94 0.72 -20.47
C ASP A 4 -2.46 0.06 -19.19
N PHE A 5 -3.45 -0.83 -19.31
CA PHE A 5 -3.93 -1.61 -18.17
C PHE A 5 -2.87 -2.57 -17.63
N SER A 6 -2.06 -3.18 -18.51
CA SER A 6 -0.97 -4.06 -18.09
C SER A 6 0.10 -3.30 -17.31
N LEU A 7 0.44 -2.07 -17.73
CA LEU A 7 1.36 -1.19 -17.02
C LEU A 7 0.78 -0.77 -15.66
N PHE A 8 -0.49 -0.36 -15.62
CA PHE A 8 -1.20 -0.08 -14.36
C PHE A 8 -1.14 -1.27 -13.40
N LEU A 9 -1.52 -2.46 -13.86
CA LEU A 9 -1.51 -3.68 -13.04
C LEU A 9 -0.11 -4.03 -12.56
N SER A 10 0.92 -3.87 -13.41
CA SER A 10 2.31 -4.08 -13.02
C SER A 10 2.76 -3.12 -11.91
N GLY A 11 2.33 -1.85 -11.96
CA GLY A 11 2.58 -0.87 -10.91
C GLY A 11 1.91 -1.25 -9.59
N ILE A 12 0.64 -1.64 -9.63
CA ILE A 12 -0.10 -2.11 -8.44
C ILE A 12 0.55 -3.34 -7.82
N LEU A 13 0.97 -4.31 -8.63
CA LEU A 13 1.70 -5.49 -8.17
C LEU A 13 3.04 -5.12 -7.52
N GLY A 14 3.78 -4.17 -8.11
CA GLY A 14 5.01 -3.64 -7.52
C GLY A 14 4.79 -3.06 -6.12
N PHE A 15 3.74 -2.25 -5.95
CA PHE A 15 3.37 -1.71 -4.63
C PHE A 15 2.92 -2.79 -3.66
N LEU A 16 2.17 -3.80 -4.10
CA LEU A 16 1.77 -4.93 -3.25
C LEU A 16 2.99 -5.67 -2.70
N VAL A 17 3.96 -5.99 -3.57
CA VAL A 17 5.21 -6.64 -3.15
C VAL A 17 5.95 -5.78 -2.13
N LEU A 18 6.08 -4.47 -2.41
CA LEU A 18 6.72 -3.54 -1.47
C LEU A 18 6.02 -3.52 -0.11
N TYR A 19 4.70 -3.42 -0.07
CA TYR A 19 3.93 -3.37 1.18
C TYR A 19 4.04 -4.68 1.97
N ILE A 20 4.05 -5.84 1.29
CA ILE A 20 4.28 -7.14 1.92
C ILE A 20 5.68 -7.22 2.54
N VAL A 21 6.70 -6.72 1.85
CA VAL A 21 8.07 -6.67 2.38
C VAL A 21 8.10 -5.79 3.64
N LEU A 22 7.49 -4.60 3.60
CA LEU A 22 7.39 -3.70 4.75
C LEU A 22 6.66 -4.34 5.94
N ILE A 23 5.57 -5.07 5.70
CA ILE A 23 4.88 -5.86 6.74
C ILE A 23 5.84 -6.84 7.39
N ARG A 24 6.54 -7.66 6.60
CA ARG A 24 7.43 -8.68 7.15
C ARG A 24 8.58 -8.07 7.96
N LEU A 25 9.17 -6.99 7.48
CA LEU A 25 10.22 -6.27 8.19
C LEU A 25 9.69 -5.68 9.50
N SER A 26 8.55 -4.99 9.44
CA SER A 26 7.92 -4.37 10.60
C SER A 26 7.46 -5.40 11.64
N ALA A 27 6.95 -6.56 11.22
CA ALA A 27 6.55 -7.63 12.11
C ALA A 27 7.75 -8.23 12.87
N ARG A 28 8.84 -8.56 12.16
CA ARG A 28 10.04 -9.13 12.77
C ARG A 28 10.72 -8.17 13.75
N MET A 29 10.81 -6.89 13.39
CA MET A 29 11.36 -5.90 14.33
C MET A 29 10.43 -5.63 15.50
N GLY A 30 9.11 -5.59 15.28
CA GLY A 30 8.13 -5.45 16.35
C GLY A 30 8.23 -6.57 17.39
N GLU A 31 8.45 -7.81 16.94
CA GLU A 31 8.74 -8.95 17.81
C GLU A 31 10.04 -8.76 18.61
N GLY A 32 11.11 -8.27 17.97
CA GLY A 32 12.40 -8.02 18.61
C GLY A 32 12.37 -6.89 19.66
N MET A 33 11.54 -5.87 19.45
CA MET A 33 11.44 -4.68 20.31
C MET A 33 10.28 -4.73 21.31
N GLY A 34 9.44 -5.77 21.28
CA GLY A 34 8.23 -5.85 22.09
C GLY A 34 7.20 -4.75 21.77
N LEU A 35 7.24 -4.21 20.55
CA LEU A 35 6.40 -3.10 20.13
C LEU A 35 5.01 -3.58 19.67
N PRO A 36 4.00 -2.69 19.67
CA PRO A 36 2.64 -3.07 19.28
C PRO A 36 2.58 -3.48 17.80
N ARG A 37 1.51 -4.20 17.41
CA ARG A 37 1.30 -4.78 16.07
C ARG A 37 1.02 -3.72 14.97
N TYR A 38 1.88 -2.73 14.81
CA TYR A 38 1.72 -1.65 13.83
C TYR A 38 1.85 -2.09 12.38
N TYR A 39 2.46 -3.26 12.15
CA TYR A 39 2.44 -3.90 10.85
C TYR A 39 1.02 -4.16 10.33
N LEU A 40 0.00 -4.16 11.22
CA LEU A 40 -1.41 -4.28 10.87
C LEU A 40 -1.90 -3.15 9.95
N LEU A 41 -1.33 -1.95 10.05
CA LEU A 41 -1.73 -0.81 9.22
C LEU A 41 -1.40 -1.04 7.75
N TYR A 42 -0.29 -1.71 7.44
CA TYR A 42 0.04 -2.05 6.06
C TYR A 42 -0.97 -3.02 5.44
N TYR A 43 -1.64 -3.89 6.22
CA TYR A 43 -2.72 -4.73 5.67
C TYR A 43 -3.91 -3.87 5.22
N VAL A 44 -4.23 -2.79 5.92
CA VAL A 44 -5.26 -1.83 5.50
C VAL A 44 -4.85 -1.14 4.20
N ALA A 45 -3.58 -0.76 4.07
CA ALA A 45 -3.05 -0.20 2.82
C ALA A 45 -3.09 -1.21 1.66
N ILE A 46 -2.78 -2.48 1.91
CA ILE A 46 -2.90 -3.55 0.92
C ILE A 46 -4.36 -3.72 0.48
N LEU A 47 -5.31 -3.71 1.41
CA LEU A 47 -6.73 -3.81 1.06
C LEU A 47 -7.17 -2.64 0.17
N ALA A 48 -6.80 -1.40 0.53
CA ALA A 48 -7.07 -0.23 -0.30
C ALA A 48 -6.46 -0.37 -1.69
N LEU A 49 -5.22 -0.89 -1.77
CA LEU A 49 -4.50 -1.11 -3.02
C LEU A 49 -5.14 -2.22 -3.87
N ILE A 50 -5.63 -3.31 -3.28
CA ILE A 50 -6.36 -4.38 -4.00
C ILE A 50 -7.65 -3.81 -4.61
N LEU A 51 -8.36 -2.92 -3.91
CA LEU A 51 -9.58 -2.28 -4.41
C LEU A 51 -9.32 -1.36 -5.63
N THR A 52 -8.08 -0.95 -5.87
CA THR A 52 -7.73 -0.20 -7.09
C THR A 52 -7.80 -1.05 -8.36
N ILE A 53 -7.64 -2.37 -8.25
CA ILE A 53 -7.66 -3.30 -9.39
C ILE A 53 -9.05 -3.33 -10.06
N PRO A 54 -10.17 -3.57 -9.36
CA PRO A 54 -11.49 -3.53 -9.98
C PRO A 54 -11.86 -2.12 -10.45
N ALA A 55 -11.46 -1.06 -9.73
CA ALA A 55 -11.70 0.32 -10.17
C ALA A 55 -10.97 0.61 -11.50
N GLY A 56 -9.68 0.26 -11.59
CA GLY A 56 -8.90 0.38 -12.82
C GLY A 56 -9.44 -0.48 -13.96
N TRP A 57 -9.97 -1.67 -13.66
CA TRP A 57 -10.65 -2.49 -14.66
C TRP A 57 -11.90 -1.81 -15.22
N SER A 58 -12.77 -1.28 -14.36
CA SER A 58 -14.00 -0.59 -14.77
C SER A 58 -13.71 0.67 -15.60
N ILE A 59 -12.74 1.49 -15.19
CA ILE A 59 -12.31 2.66 -15.97
C ILE A 59 -11.83 2.22 -17.35
N HIS A 60 -11.00 1.17 -17.41
CA HIS A 60 -10.31 0.81 -18.63
C HIS A 60 -11.15 0.03 -19.65
N TYR A 61 -12.06 -0.82 -19.17
CA TYR A 61 -12.89 -1.68 -20.02
C TYR A 61 -14.36 -1.25 -20.11
N ALA A 62 -14.92 -0.65 -19.04
CA ALA A 62 -16.29 -0.13 -19.05
C ALA A 62 -16.35 1.38 -19.35
N LYS A 63 -15.20 2.07 -19.43
CA LYS A 63 -15.09 3.52 -19.69
C LYS A 63 -15.86 4.37 -18.67
N GLU A 64 -15.94 3.89 -17.43
CA GLU A 64 -16.56 4.60 -16.32
C GLU A 64 -15.59 5.63 -15.73
N GLU A 65 -15.42 6.76 -16.42
CA GLU A 65 -14.52 7.86 -16.00
C GLU A 65 -14.87 8.41 -14.61
N SER A 66 -16.12 8.29 -14.16
CA SER A 66 -16.54 8.68 -12.80
C SER A 66 -15.83 7.92 -11.68
N LEU A 67 -15.19 6.78 -11.99
CA LEU A 67 -14.42 6.01 -11.01
C LEU A 67 -12.95 6.46 -10.90
N GLU A 68 -12.48 7.38 -11.74
CA GLU A 68 -11.10 7.89 -11.66
C GLU A 68 -10.82 8.55 -10.30
N ASP A 69 -11.75 9.39 -9.81
CA ASP A 69 -11.63 10.02 -8.49
C ASP A 69 -11.56 8.98 -7.37
N VAL A 70 -12.31 7.89 -7.49
CA VAL A 70 -12.30 6.76 -6.54
C VAL A 70 -10.96 6.04 -6.59
N LEU A 71 -10.44 5.76 -7.78
CA LEU A 71 -9.14 5.14 -7.99
C LEU A 71 -8.02 5.98 -7.37
N PHE A 72 -7.99 7.28 -7.67
CA PHE A 72 -7.01 8.21 -7.11
C PHE A 72 -7.11 8.30 -5.58
N THR A 73 -8.33 8.38 -5.05
CA THR A 73 -8.57 8.43 -3.61
C THR A 73 -8.04 7.17 -2.92
N LEU A 74 -8.31 5.98 -3.47
CA LEU A 74 -7.80 4.72 -2.93
C LEU A 74 -6.28 4.65 -2.94
N LEU A 75 -5.63 5.10 -4.03
CA LEU A 75 -4.17 5.15 -4.13
C LEU A 75 -3.56 6.12 -3.11
N ILE A 76 -4.13 7.31 -2.95
CA ILE A 76 -3.66 8.29 -1.98
C ILE A 76 -3.80 7.75 -0.56
N ILE A 77 -4.96 7.19 -0.20
CA ILE A 77 -5.21 6.64 1.14
C ILE A 77 -4.26 5.49 1.44
N GLY A 78 -4.13 4.53 0.51
CA GLY A 78 -3.24 3.38 0.68
C GLY A 78 -1.79 3.82 0.94
N ASN A 79 -1.27 4.74 0.12
CA ASN A 79 0.08 5.26 0.27
C ASN A 79 0.26 6.09 1.55
N ALA A 80 -0.71 6.93 1.91
CA ALA A 80 -0.66 7.72 3.14
C ALA A 80 -0.58 6.82 4.39
N ILE A 81 -1.33 5.71 4.41
CA ILE A 81 -1.27 4.72 5.50
C ILE A 81 0.12 4.10 5.58
N VAL A 82 0.70 3.69 4.45
CA VAL A 82 2.07 3.13 4.41
C VAL A 82 3.11 4.13 4.89
N ILE A 83 3.03 5.39 4.46
CA ILE A 83 3.93 6.45 4.91
C ILE A 83 3.80 6.67 6.42
N ALA A 84 2.57 6.77 6.94
CA ALA A 84 2.33 6.96 8.36
C ALA A 84 2.86 5.78 9.21
N ALA A 85 2.62 4.53 8.75
CA ALA A 85 3.13 3.34 9.39
C ALA A 85 4.68 3.29 9.36
N SER A 86 5.27 3.66 8.23
CA SER A 86 6.73 3.68 8.04
C SER A 86 7.40 4.78 8.88
N PHE A 87 6.80 5.96 8.98
CA PHE A 87 7.32 7.06 9.80
C PHE A 87 7.28 6.71 11.28
N LYS A 88 6.17 6.11 11.73
CA LYS A 88 6.04 5.66 13.11
C LYS A 88 7.04 4.56 13.44
N TYR A 89 7.27 3.66 12.49
CA TYR A 89 8.29 2.62 12.60
C TYR A 89 9.71 3.21 12.70
N TRP A 90 10.05 4.15 11.82
CA TRP A 90 11.32 4.88 11.88
C TRP A 90 11.52 5.58 13.23
N TRP A 91 10.46 6.19 13.77
CA TRP A 91 10.52 6.88 15.05
C TRP A 91 10.92 5.97 16.22
N TRP A 92 10.59 4.67 16.19
CA TRP A 92 11.04 3.73 17.21
C TRP A 92 12.48 3.27 17.00
N LEU A 93 12.91 3.17 15.75
CA LEU A 93 14.24 2.70 15.40
C LEU A 93 15.34 3.75 15.59
N LYS A 94 15.00 5.03 15.46
CA LYS A 94 15.99 6.11 15.45
C LYS A 94 16.91 6.09 16.67
N ASP A 95 16.42 5.62 17.82
CA ASP A 95 17.15 5.60 19.08
C ASP A 95 18.07 4.36 19.21
N GLU A 96 17.94 3.36 18.34
CA GLU A 96 18.86 2.20 18.29
C GLU A 96 20.08 2.43 17.38
N PHE A 97 20.03 3.44 16.51
CA PHE A 97 21.10 3.77 15.57
C PHE A 97 22.05 4.87 16.06
N TRP A 98 21.89 5.33 17.31
CA TRP A 98 22.72 6.33 17.99
C TRP A 98 23.32 5.73 19.26
#